data_AF-A0A2E4WQX4-F1
#
_entry.id   AF-A0A2E4WQX4-F1
#
_cell.length_a   1.000
_cell.length_b   1.000
_cell.length_c   1.000
_cell.angle_alpha   90.00
_cell.angle_beta   90.00
_cell.angle_gamma   90.00
#
_symmetry.space_group_name_H-M   'P 1'
#
loop_
_entity.id
_entity.type
_entity.pdbx_description
1 polymer ?
#
loop_
_entity_poly.entity_id
_entity_poly.type
_entity_poly.pdbx_seq_one_letter_code
_entity_poly.pdbx_strand_id
1 'polypeptide(L)' 'MAITIDGKEYEIEDFNDNARAQLASMQLADQKIAQLQSEIAMAQTARNAYAQALAAELSDLDDDAE' A
#
# COMPACT_ATOMS: atom_id res chain seq x y z
N MET A 1 17.94 23.22 -1.13
CA MET A 1 16.89 22.28 -1.60
C MET A 1 16.11 21.84 -0.38
N ALA A 2 14.84 22.20 -0.29
CA ALA A 2 14.05 21.96 0.91
C ALA A 2 13.20 20.69 0.80
N ILE A 3 13.01 20.01 1.93
CA ILE A 3 12.07 18.90 2.09
C ILE A 3 11.14 19.18 3.25
N THR A 4 9.93 18.63 3.16
CA THR A 4 8.98 18.68 4.27
C THR A 4 9.00 17.34 5.00
N ILE A 5 9.29 17.37 6.31
CA ILE A 5 9.18 16.22 7.20
C ILE A 5 8.24 16.63 8.33
N ASP A 6 7.19 15.86 8.59
CA ASP A 6 6.16 16.14 9.60
C ASP A 6 5.54 17.55 9.50
N GLY A 7 5.34 18.03 8.27
CA GLY A 7 4.75 19.35 8.01
C GLY A 7 5.69 20.53 8.28
N LYS A 8 6.96 20.28 8.59
CA LYS A 8 8.00 21.31 8.72
C LYS A 8 8.97 21.23 7.56
N GLU A 9 9.32 22.40 7.04
CA GLU A 9 10.27 22.54 5.95
C GLU A 9 11.70 22.60 6.49
N TYR A 10 12.59 21.85 5.86
CA TYR A 10 13.99 21.74 6.22
C TYR A 10 14.87 21.88 4.98
N GLU A 11 15.88 22.72 5.05
CA GLU A 11 16.92 22.75 4.02
C GLU A 11 17.82 21.54 4.18
N ILE A 12 17.92 20.73 3.13
CA ILE A 12 18.79 19.54 3.12
C ILE A 12 20.26 19.93 3.33
N GLU A 13 20.64 21.15 2.95
CA GLU A 13 22.00 21.69 3.06
C GLU A 13 22.47 21.75 4.53
N ASP A 14 21.53 21.95 5.46
CA ASP A 14 21.79 22.00 6.90
C ASP A 14 21.93 20.61 7.54
N PHE A 15 21.70 19.53 6.77
CA PHE A 15 21.76 18.18 7.31
C PHE A 15 23.20 17.69 7.41
N ASN A 16 23.55 17.19 8.59
CA ASN A 16 24.76 16.38 8.77
C ASN A 16 24.61 15.01 8.11
N ASP A 17 25.73 14.27 8.02
CA ASP A 17 25.76 12.97 7.32
C ASP A 17 24.77 11.95 7.90
N ASN A 18 24.56 11.97 9.23
CA ASN A 18 23.61 11.08 9.89
C ASN A 18 22.17 11.41 9.47
N ALA A 19 21.78 12.69 9.51
CA ALA A 19 20.46 13.12 9.07
C ALA A 19 20.17 12.75 7.61
N ARG A 20 21.18 12.86 6.72
CA ARG A 20 21.07 12.41 5.32
C ARG A 20 20.87 10.91 5.20
N ALA A 21 21.60 10.11 5.98
CA ALA A 21 21.46 8.65 6.00
C ALA A 21 20.07 8.21 6.49
N GLN A 22 19.53 8.89 7.51
CA GLN A 22 18.19 8.63 8.02
C GLN A 22 17.10 9.06 7.03
N LEU A 23 17.26 10.19 6.35
CA LEU A 23 16.37 10.62 5.27
C LEU A 23 16.31 9.56 4.15
N ALA A 24 17.47 9.06 3.70
CA ALA A 24 17.52 8.02 2.68
C ALA A 24 16.83 6.72 3.14
N SER A 25 17.04 6.33 4.40
CA SER A 25 16.39 5.16 4.99
C SER A 25 14.87 5.32 5.08
N MET A 26 14.39 6.51 5.44
CA MET A 26 12.97 6.86 5.46
C MET A 26 12.36 6.78 4.06
N GLN A 27 13.00 7.38 3.06
CA GLN A 27 12.53 7.33 1.67
C GLN A 27 12.44 5.88 1.14
N LEU A 28 13.39 5.02 1.51
CA LEU A 28 13.35 3.61 1.15
C LEU A 28 12.17 2.89 1.83
N ALA A 29 11.92 3.18 3.11
CA ALA A 29 10.76 2.65 3.83
C ALA A 29 9.45 3.09 3.18
N ASP A 30 9.32 4.37 2.81
CA ASP A 30 8.13 4.91 2.13
C ASP A 30 7.88 4.22 0.79
N GLN A 31 8.93 4.01 -0.01
CA GLN A 31 8.83 3.25 -1.26
C GLN A 31 8.34 1.83 -1.02
N LYS A 32 8.83 1.16 0.03
CA LYS A 32 8.40 -0.19 0.36
C LYS A 32 6.95 -0.24 0.84
N ILE A 33 6.52 0.75 1.63
CA ILE A 33 5.13 0.88 2.06
C ILE A 33 4.21 1.06 0.85
N ALA A 34 4.56 1.94 -0.08
CA ALA A 34 3.78 2.15 -1.30
C ALA A 34 3.66 0.86 -2.14
N GLN A 35 4.75 0.09 -2.27
CA GLN A 35 4.72 -1.21 -2.94
C GLN A 35 3.75 -2.18 -2.26
N LEU A 36 3.85 -2.33 -0.94
CA LEU A 36 2.99 -3.23 -0.17
C LEU A 36 1.51 -2.83 -0.26
N GLN A 37 1.21 -1.54 -0.25
CA GLN A 37 -0.16 -1.05 -0.45
C GLN A 37 -0.72 -1.45 -1.82
N SER A 38 0.10 -1.39 -2.87
CA SER A 38 -0.27 -1.87 -4.20
C SER A 38 -0.56 -3.38 -4.20
N GLU A 39 0.31 -4.18 -3.57
CA GLU A 39 0.11 -5.62 -3.42
C GLU A 39 -1.17 -5.97 -2.66
N ILE A 40 -1.47 -5.22 -1.59
CA ILE A 40 -2.72 -5.36 -0.83
C ILE A 40 -3.94 -5.05 -1.72
N ALA A 41 -3.91 -3.97 -2.49
CA ALA A 41 -5.02 -3.59 -3.36
C ALA A 41 -5.29 -4.66 -4.44
N MET A 42 -4.23 -5.25 -5.01
CA MET A 42 -4.35 -6.38 -5.94
C MET A 42 -4.98 -7.60 -5.28
N ALA A 43 -4.51 -7.98 -4.09
CA ALA A 43 -5.05 -9.11 -3.35
C ALA A 43 -6.53 -8.91 -2.95
N GLN A 44 -6.91 -7.69 -2.54
CA GLN A 44 -8.30 -7.34 -2.24
C GLN A 44 -9.21 -7.48 -3.47
N THR A 45 -8.74 -7.04 -4.63
CA THR A 45 -9.48 -7.19 -5.90
C THR A 45 -9.72 -8.67 -6.22
N ALA A 46 -8.67 -9.49 -6.14
CA ALA A 46 -8.78 -10.94 -6.37
C ALA A 46 -9.74 -11.60 -5.38
N ARG A 47 -9.63 -11.30 -4.08
CA ARG A 47 -10.55 -11.81 -3.04
C ARG A 47 -12.00 -11.47 -3.38
N ASN A 48 -12.29 -10.24 -3.77
CA ASN A 48 -13.65 -9.81 -4.07
C ASN A 48 -14.20 -10.54 -5.30
N ALA A 49 -13.39 -10.74 -6.35
CA ALA A 49 -13.79 -11.54 -7.50
C ALA A 49 -14.10 -12.99 -7.12
N TYR A 50 -13.26 -13.63 -6.31
CA TYR A 50 -13.51 -14.98 -5.83
C TYR A 50 -14.76 -15.08 -4.94
N ALA A 51 -15.02 -14.09 -4.09
CA ALA A 51 -16.22 -14.05 -3.27
C ALA A 51 -17.50 -13.93 -4.13
N GLN A 52 -17.46 -13.12 -5.18
CA GLN A 52 -18.58 -12.98 -6.12
C GLN A 52 -18.82 -14.28 -6.90
N ALA A 53 -17.76 -14.90 -7.42
CA ALA A 53 -17.87 -16.19 -8.11
C ALA A 53 -18.46 -17.26 -7.19
N LEU A 54 -17.96 -17.37 -5.95
CA LEU A 54 -18.50 -18.31 -4.97
C LEU A 54 -19.98 -18.05 -4.66
N ALA A 55 -20.38 -16.79 -4.50
CA ALA A 55 -21.77 -16.45 -4.22
C ALA A 55 -22.72 -16.86 -5.36
N ALA A 56 -22.28 -16.74 -6.62
CA ALA A 56 -23.05 -17.20 -7.78
C ALA A 56 -23.24 -18.72 -7.76
N GLU A 57 -22.16 -19.48 -7.57
CA GLU A 57 -22.22 -20.95 -7.50
C GLU A 57 -23.13 -21.44 -6.37
N LEU A 58 -23.11 -20.78 -5.22
CA LEU A 58 -23.99 -21.13 -4.09
C LEU A 58 -25.47 -20.81 -4.37
N SER A 59 -25.76 -19.75 -5.13
CA SER A 59 -27.14 -19.38 -5.47
C SER A 59 -27.72 -20.35 -6.50
N ASP A 60 -26.92 -20.74 -7.50
CA ASP A 60 -27.33 -21.71 -8.53
C ASP A 60 -27.64 -23.09 -7.91
N LEU A 61 -26.90 -23.50 -6.87
CA LEU A 61 -27.17 -24.74 -6.13
C LEU A 61 -28.49 -24.71 -5.34
N ASP A 62 -28.90 -23.54 -4.84
CA ASP A 62 -30.16 -23.39 -4.11
C ASP A 62 -31.36 -23.40 -5.09
N ASP A 63 -31.20 -22.85 -6.31
CA ASP A 63 -32.23 -22.83 -7.35
C ASP A 63 -32.46 -24.21 -8.02
N ASP A 64 -31.43 -25.06 -8.11
CA ASP A 64 -31.52 -26.44 -8.63
C ASP A 64 -32.12 -27.45 -7.62
N ALA A 65 -32.38 -27.02 -6.38
CA ALA A 65 -32.88 -27.87 -5.29
C ALA A 65 -34.42 -27.88 -5.11
N GLU A 66 -35.17 -27.12 -5.93
CA GLU A 66 -36.65 -27.13 -6.00
C GLU A 66 -37.21 -27.91 -7.20
#